data_AF-A0A8C9T816-F1
#
_entry.id   AF-A0A8C9T816-F1
#
_cell.length_a   1.000
_cell.length_b   1.000
_cell.length_c   1.000
_cell.angle_alpha   90.00
_cell.angle_beta   90.00
_cell.angle_gamma   90.00
#
_symmetry.space_group_name_H-M   'P 1'
#
loop_
_entity.id
_entity.type
_entity.pdbx_description
1 polymer ?
#
loop_
_entity_poly.entity_id
_entity_poly.type
_entity_poly.pdbx_seq_one_letter_code
_entity_poly.pdbx_strand_id
1 'polypeptide(L)'
;MCCFLFVLLALTPRVLTVDPGVKAVLTDKGLHYASHVGAAFLQENMNKVNIPDIEGDISIGLLGSVHYRLTGMTVVQVNLPEPTVSFLESTGVKVGMDGVNIALQGKWHTHYTFINDGGTFNLAVLNIGMSAVLQLGSDEHGQLNMTNSQCDSSIGGTQINFHGGARYRMQDQALHYQKRQSLLKCMFFVHCFHLCLLVSFRVTQNLLVDIPLLVSPIVQSSDMELDFKGEFYSVNHHTEPPFSAGPFELPQPAGFMLAVGLSEFSINSAFYAYFSAGLLKVNITDNMIPKFSPIRLNTTSFGIFIPQLPKMFPNLLMLLQLYTTNTPMTSLRSDNVTLSVSGSSKAYCIQPNNTLTPLFRLDMNISFSSKLFISEEKLKGLVVLNK
;
A
#
# COMPACT_ATOMS: atom_id res chain seq x y z
N MET A 1 1.98 56.92 28.92
CA MET A 1 0.57 56.96 28.47
C MET A 1 0.58 56.78 26.96
N CYS A 2 0.05 55.63 26.49
CA CYS A 2 -0.21 55.26 25.09
C CYS A 2 1.03 55.25 24.15
N CYS A 3 1.55 54.12 23.67
CA CYS A 3 0.82 53.10 22.91
C CYS A 3 1.37 51.69 23.22
N PHE A 4 0.68 51.00 24.11
CA PHE A 4 0.52 49.54 24.06
C PHE A 4 -0.41 49.18 22.88
N LEU A 5 -0.35 47.91 22.44
CA LEU A 5 -1.08 47.26 21.34
C LEU A 5 -0.50 47.46 19.93
N PHE A 6 0.52 46.67 19.58
CA PHE A 6 0.60 45.95 18.30
C PHE A 6 1.72 44.91 18.39
N VAL A 7 1.56 43.92 19.27
CA VAL A 7 2.21 42.62 19.08
C VAL A 7 1.07 41.65 18.85
N LEU A 8 0.64 41.60 17.59
CA LEU A 8 -0.26 40.57 17.09
C LEU A 8 0.36 39.23 17.46
N LEU A 9 -0.43 38.40 18.14
CA LEU A 9 -0.20 36.97 18.22
C LEU A 9 0.11 36.46 16.82
N ALA A 10 1.38 36.12 16.57
CA ALA A 10 1.72 35.11 15.59
C ALA A 10 1.22 33.77 16.15
N LEU A 11 -0.09 33.56 16.09
CA LEU A 11 -0.68 32.23 16.05
C LEU A 11 -0.21 31.65 14.72
N THR A 12 1.02 31.13 14.70
CA THR A 12 1.34 30.05 13.77
C THR A 12 0.23 29.02 13.98
N PRO A 13 -0.47 28.57 12.93
CA PRO A 13 -1.29 27.40 13.09
C PRO A 13 -0.35 26.34 13.65
N ARG A 14 -0.57 25.89 14.89
CA ARG A 14 -0.07 24.60 15.31
C ARG A 14 -0.67 23.67 14.27
N VAL A 15 0.12 23.26 13.28
CA VAL A 15 -0.18 22.07 12.51
C VAL A 15 -0.34 21.03 13.61
N LEU A 16 -1.59 20.64 13.86
CA LEU A 16 -1.89 19.57 14.78
C LEU A 16 -1.23 18.36 14.12
N THR A 17 -0.01 18.07 14.56
CA THR A 17 0.78 16.98 14.01
C THR A 17 0.08 15.74 14.52
N VAL A 18 -0.74 15.15 13.65
CA VAL A 18 -1.44 13.90 13.95
C VAL A 18 -0.37 12.83 13.96
N ASP A 19 -0.17 12.20 15.11
CA ASP A 19 0.77 11.10 15.21
C ASP A 19 0.30 9.91 14.35
N PRO A 20 1.22 9.18 13.70
CA PRO A 20 0.86 8.06 12.86
C PRO A 20 0.38 6.87 13.70
N GLY A 21 -0.63 6.17 13.18
CA GLY A 21 -0.99 4.85 13.69
C GLY A 21 -0.05 3.77 13.14
N VAL A 22 0.40 3.92 11.90
CA VAL A 22 1.31 2.99 11.22
C VAL A 22 2.49 3.76 10.62
N LYS A 23 3.70 3.25 10.83
CA LYS A 23 4.91 3.72 10.17
C LYS A 23 5.46 2.64 9.26
N ALA A 24 5.95 3.01 8.09
CA ALA A 24 6.72 2.11 7.25
C ALA A 24 8.02 2.76 6.80
N VAL A 25 9.12 2.04 6.89
CA VAL A 25 10.44 2.50 6.44
C VAL A 25 10.95 1.57 5.37
N LEU A 26 11.14 2.10 4.16
CA LEU A 26 11.79 1.42 3.05
C LEU A 26 13.28 1.79 3.03
N THR A 27 14.16 0.79 3.13
CA THR A 27 15.62 1.02 3.12
C THR A 27 16.19 0.96 1.70
N ASP A 28 17.45 1.34 1.51
CA ASP A 28 18.17 1.15 0.23
C ASP A 28 18.07 -0.29 -0.29
N LYS A 29 18.16 -1.27 0.61
CA LYS A 29 18.02 -2.69 0.23
C LYS A 29 16.64 -2.98 -0.34
N GLY A 30 15.59 -2.41 0.24
CA GLY A 30 14.22 -2.52 -0.26
C GLY A 30 14.03 -1.78 -1.57
N LEU A 31 14.64 -0.61 -1.72
CA LEU A 31 14.60 0.18 -2.95
C LEU A 31 15.27 -0.57 -4.12
N HIS A 32 16.46 -1.14 -3.90
CA HIS A 32 17.13 -1.97 -4.90
C HIS A 32 16.31 -3.21 -5.28
N TYR A 33 15.69 -3.87 -4.30
CA TYR A 33 14.82 -5.01 -4.58
C TYR A 33 13.59 -4.60 -5.42
N ALA A 34 12.92 -3.51 -5.04
CA ALA A 34 11.78 -2.97 -5.80
C ALA A 34 12.19 -2.59 -7.23
N SER A 35 13.38 -2.02 -7.41
CA SER A 35 13.93 -1.68 -8.72
C SER A 35 14.18 -2.91 -9.59
N HIS A 36 14.73 -3.98 -9.00
CA HIS A 36 14.99 -5.23 -9.71
C HIS A 36 13.68 -5.86 -10.21
N VAL A 37 12.67 -5.95 -9.32
CA VAL A 37 11.34 -6.46 -9.67
C VAL A 37 10.67 -5.56 -10.71
N GLY A 38 10.77 -4.24 -10.57
CA GLY A 38 10.23 -3.27 -11.52
C GLY A 38 10.86 -3.37 -12.91
N ALA A 39 12.17 -3.64 -13.01
CA ALA A 39 12.86 -3.83 -14.28
C ALA A 39 12.35 -5.07 -15.03
N ALA A 40 12.16 -6.20 -14.31
CA ALA A 40 11.57 -7.40 -14.89
C ALA A 40 10.13 -7.16 -15.38
N PHE A 41 9.32 -6.44 -14.60
CA PHE A 41 7.97 -6.07 -14.99
C PHE A 41 7.94 -5.17 -16.24
N LEU A 42 8.85 -4.19 -16.32
CA LEU A 42 9.01 -3.35 -17.50
C LEU A 42 9.39 -4.18 -18.71
N GLN A 43 10.35 -5.09 -18.58
CA GLN A 43 10.78 -5.96 -19.69
C GLN A 43 9.62 -6.79 -20.25
N GLU A 44 8.77 -7.36 -19.41
CA GLU A 44 7.61 -8.15 -19.83
C GLU A 44 6.55 -7.30 -20.55
N ASN A 45 6.33 -6.07 -20.10
CA ASN A 45 5.25 -5.21 -20.62
C ASN A 45 5.68 -4.31 -21.78
N MET A 46 6.99 -4.09 -21.99
CA MET A 46 7.51 -3.31 -23.11
C MET A 46 7.11 -3.88 -24.47
N ASN A 47 6.93 -5.20 -24.60
CA ASN A 47 6.46 -5.83 -25.83
C ASN A 47 4.99 -5.53 -26.17
N LYS A 48 4.22 -5.02 -25.20
CA LYS A 48 2.80 -4.67 -25.35
C LYS A 48 2.59 -3.18 -25.66
N VAL A 49 3.67 -2.40 -25.67
CA VAL A 49 3.62 -0.97 -25.94
C VAL A 49 3.28 -0.72 -27.40
N ASN A 50 2.27 0.13 -27.62
CA ASN A 50 1.96 0.63 -28.96
C ASN A 50 2.86 1.83 -29.29
N ILE A 51 3.73 1.69 -30.28
CA ILE A 51 4.60 2.78 -30.74
C ILE A 51 3.85 3.58 -31.80
N PRO A 52 3.65 4.90 -31.62
CA PRO A 52 2.90 5.72 -32.57
C PRO A 52 3.64 5.83 -33.91
N ASP A 53 2.86 5.96 -34.99
CA ASP A 53 3.40 6.18 -36.32
C ASP A 53 4.18 7.51 -36.38
N ILE A 54 5.31 7.48 -37.09
CA ILE A 54 6.18 8.66 -37.26
C ILE A 54 6.08 9.12 -38.70
N GLU A 55 5.76 10.39 -38.91
CA GLU A 55 5.68 11.00 -40.24
C GLU A 55 6.61 12.21 -40.32
N GLY A 56 7.14 12.48 -41.51
CA GLY A 56 7.97 13.66 -41.73
C GLY A 56 8.33 13.86 -43.19
N ASP A 57 9.10 14.92 -43.43
CA ASP A 57 9.51 15.35 -44.75
C ASP A 57 11.03 15.46 -44.85
N ILE A 58 11.60 14.88 -45.90
CA ILE A 58 13.03 14.94 -46.19
C ILE A 58 13.22 15.82 -47.43
N SER A 59 13.85 16.98 -47.24
CA SER A 59 14.21 17.87 -48.35
C SER A 59 15.39 17.30 -49.14
N ILE A 60 15.21 17.16 -50.46
CA ILE A 60 16.23 16.72 -51.41
C ILE A 60 16.74 17.88 -52.27
N GLY A 61 16.92 19.06 -51.65
CA GLY A 61 17.46 20.25 -52.32
C GLY A 61 16.53 20.77 -53.44
N LEU A 62 17.11 21.15 -54.58
CA LEU A 62 16.39 21.69 -55.74
C LEU A 62 15.35 20.72 -56.35
N LEU A 63 15.37 19.45 -55.93
CA LEU A 63 14.47 18.40 -56.43
C LEU A 63 13.18 18.29 -55.61
N GLY A 64 12.98 19.06 -54.53
CA GLY A 64 11.73 19.07 -53.75
C GLY A 64 11.80 18.28 -52.44
N SER A 65 10.67 17.77 -51.95
CA SER A 65 10.56 17.10 -50.64
C SER A 65 9.96 15.70 -50.78
N VAL A 66 10.56 14.73 -50.09
CA VAL A 66 10.06 13.35 -49.97
C VAL A 66 9.31 13.24 -48.65
N HIS A 67 8.02 12.95 -48.71
CA HIS A 67 7.23 12.66 -47.52
C HIS A 67 7.44 11.20 -47.12
N TYR A 68 7.72 10.92 -45.86
CA TYR A 68 7.92 9.56 -45.35
C TYR A 68 7.01 9.27 -44.15
N ARG A 69 6.65 7.99 -44.01
CA ARG A 69 5.90 7.45 -42.87
C ARG A 69 6.52 6.14 -42.39
N LEU A 70 6.68 6.01 -41.09
CA LEU A 70 7.05 4.79 -40.39
C LEU A 70 5.85 4.33 -39.58
N THR A 71 5.33 3.15 -39.91
CA THR A 71 4.05 2.67 -39.36
C THR A 71 4.14 1.26 -38.83
N GLY A 72 3.23 0.92 -37.91
CA GLY A 72 3.08 -0.44 -37.38
C GLY A 72 4.36 -0.95 -36.70
N MET A 73 5.03 -0.06 -35.97
CA MET A 73 6.26 -0.39 -35.26
C MET A 73 5.95 -1.31 -34.07
N THR A 74 6.71 -2.40 -33.97
CA THR A 74 6.59 -3.39 -32.89
C THR A 74 7.95 -3.67 -32.28
N VAL A 75 7.95 -3.84 -30.96
CA VAL A 75 9.15 -4.21 -30.20
C VAL A 75 9.42 -5.70 -30.41
N VAL A 76 10.60 -6.02 -30.96
CA VAL A 76 11.03 -7.40 -31.22
C VAL A 76 11.86 -7.93 -30.06
N GLN A 77 12.73 -7.08 -29.52
CA GLN A 77 13.60 -7.43 -28.40
C GLN A 77 13.92 -6.18 -27.58
N VAL A 78 13.95 -6.35 -26.26
CA VAL A 78 14.44 -5.34 -25.32
C VAL A 78 15.42 -6.02 -24.38
N ASN A 79 16.63 -5.45 -24.29
CA ASN A 79 17.61 -5.82 -23.28
C ASN A 79 17.70 -4.68 -22.27
N LEU A 80 17.11 -4.89 -21.09
CA LEU A 80 17.18 -3.95 -19.96
C LEU A 80 18.29 -4.41 -19.00
N PRO A 81 19.31 -3.58 -18.75
CA PRO A 81 20.27 -3.82 -17.68
C PRO A 81 19.65 -3.50 -16.31
N GLU A 82 20.36 -3.88 -15.24
CA GLU A 82 19.94 -3.58 -13.87
C GLU A 82 19.90 -2.05 -13.65
N PRO A 83 18.78 -1.48 -13.19
CA PRO A 83 18.70 -0.06 -12.90
C PRO A 83 19.53 0.31 -11.67
N THR A 84 20.15 1.48 -11.71
CA THR A 84 20.73 2.13 -10.53
C THR A 84 19.65 2.94 -9.83
N VAL A 85 19.50 2.77 -8.52
CA VAL A 85 18.53 3.53 -7.72
C VAL A 85 19.19 4.08 -6.47
N SER A 86 18.75 5.26 -6.04
CA SER A 86 19.16 5.88 -4.78
C SER A 86 18.08 6.83 -4.28
N PHE A 87 18.02 7.04 -2.97
CA PHE A 87 17.23 8.12 -2.42
C PHE A 87 17.87 9.48 -2.72
N LEU A 88 17.03 10.48 -2.94
CA LEU A 88 17.39 11.87 -3.06
C LEU A 88 16.69 12.65 -1.95
N GLU A 89 17.48 13.05 -0.95
CA GLU A 89 17.00 13.66 0.29
C GLU A 89 15.99 14.79 0.04
N SER A 90 14.90 14.80 0.82
CA SER A 90 13.79 15.76 0.70
C SER A 90 13.07 15.81 -0.66
N THR A 91 13.39 14.91 -1.60
CA THR A 91 12.83 14.93 -2.97
C THR A 91 12.13 13.63 -3.32
N GLY A 92 12.84 12.50 -3.27
CA GLY A 92 12.29 11.23 -3.71
C GLY A 92 13.33 10.21 -4.14
N VAL A 93 13.11 9.54 -5.26
CA VAL A 93 13.98 8.46 -5.76
C VAL A 93 14.62 8.88 -7.08
N LYS A 94 15.94 8.76 -7.18
CA LYS A 94 16.65 8.83 -8.45
C LYS A 94 16.77 7.43 -9.04
N VAL A 95 16.37 7.29 -10.30
CA VAL A 95 16.47 6.06 -11.08
C VAL A 95 17.34 6.32 -12.29
N GLY A 96 18.32 5.47 -12.53
CA GLY A 96 19.20 5.53 -13.69
C GLY A 96 19.29 4.17 -14.36
N MET A 97 19.49 4.15 -15.67
CA MET A 97 19.66 2.92 -16.44
C MET A 97 20.46 3.24 -17.70
N ASP A 98 21.61 2.59 -17.84
CA ASP A 98 22.53 2.79 -18.97
C ASP A 98 22.76 1.48 -19.71
N GLY A 99 22.93 1.56 -21.04
CA GLY A 99 23.20 0.38 -21.87
C GLY A 99 21.95 -0.36 -22.34
N VAL A 100 20.77 0.29 -22.31
CA VAL A 100 19.53 -0.29 -22.83
C VAL A 100 19.61 -0.44 -24.34
N ASN A 101 19.22 -1.60 -24.85
CA ASN A 101 19.15 -1.88 -26.28
C ASN A 101 17.75 -2.33 -26.67
N ILE A 102 17.20 -1.70 -27.71
CA ILE A 102 15.84 -1.96 -28.20
C ILE A 102 15.91 -2.29 -29.68
N ALA A 103 15.34 -3.43 -30.09
CA ALA A 103 15.14 -3.80 -31.47
C ALA A 103 13.66 -3.68 -31.83
N LEU A 104 13.38 -2.92 -32.89
CA LEU A 104 12.06 -2.65 -33.43
C LEU A 104 11.99 -3.16 -34.87
N GLN A 105 10.79 -3.52 -35.31
CA GLN A 105 10.48 -3.72 -36.72
C GLN A 105 9.23 -2.93 -37.09
N GLY A 106 9.15 -2.49 -38.33
CA GLY A 106 7.98 -1.74 -38.81
C GLY A 106 7.91 -1.70 -40.33
N LYS A 107 7.00 -0.86 -40.82
CA LYS A 107 6.80 -0.59 -42.24
C LYS A 107 7.19 0.84 -42.54
N TRP A 108 7.75 1.06 -43.72
CA TRP A 108 8.02 2.42 -44.21
C TRP A 108 7.28 2.66 -45.51
N HIS A 109 6.88 3.89 -45.75
CA HIS A 109 6.32 4.37 -47.01
C HIS A 109 6.92 5.73 -47.33
N THR A 110 7.20 5.98 -48.60
CA THR A 110 7.56 7.31 -49.10
C THR A 110 6.71 7.71 -50.28
N HIS A 111 6.40 8.99 -50.32
CA HIS A 111 5.69 9.63 -51.42
C HIS A 111 6.52 10.79 -51.95
N TYR A 112 6.83 10.77 -53.25
CA TYR A 112 7.48 11.86 -53.95
C TYR A 112 6.84 12.08 -55.31
N THR A 113 6.16 13.23 -55.49
CA THR A 113 5.41 13.59 -56.71
C THR A 113 4.42 12.50 -57.14
N PHE A 114 4.77 11.67 -58.13
CA PHE A 114 3.96 10.56 -58.66
C PHE A 114 4.49 9.17 -58.27
N ILE A 115 5.58 9.11 -57.50
CA ILE A 115 6.28 7.87 -57.15
C ILE A 115 5.95 7.53 -55.70
N ASN A 116 5.37 6.36 -55.50
CA ASN A 116 5.17 5.73 -54.21
C ASN A 116 6.15 4.58 -54.07
N ASP A 117 6.78 4.50 -52.91
CA ASP A 117 7.66 3.39 -52.55
C ASP A 117 7.41 2.98 -51.10
N GLY A 118 7.79 1.76 -50.76
CA GLY A 118 7.57 1.23 -49.41
C GLY A 118 8.16 -0.14 -49.19
N GLY A 119 8.14 -0.54 -47.93
CA GLY A 119 8.68 -1.82 -47.51
C GLY A 119 8.67 -1.99 -46.00
N THR A 120 9.58 -2.80 -45.48
CA THR A 120 9.76 -3.03 -44.04
C THR A 120 11.11 -2.51 -43.57
N PHE A 121 11.25 -2.28 -42.27
CA PHE A 121 12.54 -1.92 -41.69
C PHE A 121 12.75 -2.60 -40.35
N ASN A 122 14.02 -2.83 -40.02
CA ASN A 122 14.49 -3.21 -38.69
C ASN A 122 15.28 -2.04 -38.12
N LEU A 123 14.98 -1.62 -36.90
CA LEU A 123 15.66 -0.53 -36.20
C LEU A 123 16.21 -1.06 -34.87
N ALA A 124 17.53 -1.01 -34.70
CA ALA A 124 18.17 -1.21 -33.41
C ALA A 124 18.55 0.16 -32.82
N VAL A 125 18.03 0.46 -31.64
CA VAL A 125 18.44 1.60 -30.82
C VAL A 125 19.40 1.04 -29.76
N LEU A 126 20.63 1.55 -29.76
CA LEU A 126 21.73 0.98 -28.98
C LEU A 126 22.22 1.96 -27.93
N ASN A 127 22.63 1.40 -26.80
CA ASN A 127 23.23 2.11 -25.68
C ASN A 127 22.41 3.34 -25.26
N ILE A 128 21.13 3.13 -25.01
CA ILE A 128 20.25 4.16 -24.44
C ILE A 128 20.63 4.32 -22.97
N GLY A 129 20.89 5.57 -22.57
CA GLY A 129 21.09 5.97 -21.19
C GLY A 129 19.91 6.82 -20.74
N MET A 130 19.36 6.53 -19.56
CA MET A 130 18.21 7.23 -18.99
C MET A 130 18.47 7.53 -17.52
N SER A 131 18.07 8.72 -17.08
CA SER A 131 18.07 9.12 -15.68
C SER A 131 16.80 9.89 -15.40
N ALA A 132 16.06 9.50 -14.36
CA ALA A 132 14.84 10.15 -13.91
C ALA A 132 14.90 10.40 -12.40
N VAL A 133 14.34 11.53 -11.98
CA VAL A 133 14.07 11.83 -10.57
C VAL A 133 12.57 11.76 -10.36
N LEU A 134 12.15 10.79 -9.54
CA LEU A 134 10.78 10.60 -9.12
C LEU A 134 10.58 11.35 -7.81
N GLN A 135 9.83 12.44 -7.84
CA GLN A 135 9.43 13.17 -6.67
C GLN A 135 8.28 12.47 -5.97
N LEU A 136 8.42 12.24 -4.68
CA LEU A 136 7.44 11.56 -3.84
C LEU A 136 6.63 12.58 -3.06
N GLY A 137 5.32 12.37 -2.98
CA GLY A 137 4.41 13.25 -2.24
C GLY A 137 3.13 12.54 -1.83
N SER A 138 2.25 13.26 -1.15
CA SER A 138 0.88 12.84 -0.87
C SER A 138 -0.11 13.78 -1.56
N ASP A 139 -1.20 13.22 -2.09
CA ASP A 139 -2.34 14.03 -2.54
C ASP A 139 -3.22 14.49 -1.35
N GLU A 140 -4.28 15.24 -1.66
CA GLU A 140 -5.24 15.75 -0.66
C GLU A 140 -6.02 14.64 0.08
N HIS A 141 -6.03 13.42 -0.45
CA HIS A 141 -6.71 12.25 0.13
C HIS A 141 -5.76 11.32 0.89
N GLY A 142 -4.48 11.68 1.02
CA GLY A 142 -3.47 10.83 1.66
C GLY A 142 -2.97 9.69 0.75
N GLN A 143 -3.16 9.78 -0.57
CA GLN A 143 -2.60 8.82 -1.52
C GLN A 143 -1.16 9.16 -1.85
N LEU A 144 -0.30 8.14 -1.86
CA LEU A 144 1.06 8.28 -2.36
C LEU A 144 1.03 8.67 -3.84
N ASN A 145 1.65 9.80 -4.16
CA ASN A 145 1.82 10.28 -5.52
C ASN A 145 3.32 10.30 -5.89
N MET A 146 3.61 9.90 -7.13
CA MET A 146 4.92 9.98 -7.72
C MET A 146 4.85 10.81 -9.00
N THR A 147 5.60 11.90 -9.04
CA THR A 147 5.72 12.75 -10.23
C THR A 147 7.14 12.72 -10.75
N ASN A 148 7.30 12.82 -12.07
CA ASN A 148 8.61 12.93 -12.67
C ASN A 148 9.03 14.41 -12.66
N SER A 149 10.05 14.75 -11.87
CA SER A 149 10.52 16.13 -11.74
C SER A 149 11.64 16.45 -12.73
N GLN A 150 12.47 15.47 -13.06
CA GLN A 150 13.59 15.60 -13.99
C GLN A 150 13.77 14.31 -14.75
N CYS A 151 13.97 14.41 -16.06
CA CYS A 151 14.33 13.24 -16.82
C CYS A 151 15.19 13.55 -18.03
N ASP A 152 16.29 12.83 -18.09
CA ASP A 152 17.31 12.90 -19.11
C ASP A 152 17.36 11.56 -19.85
N SER A 153 17.49 11.64 -21.17
CA SER A 153 17.66 10.47 -22.03
C SER A 153 18.71 10.75 -23.07
N SER A 154 19.50 9.73 -23.37
CA SER A 154 20.55 9.76 -24.37
C SER A 154 20.50 8.48 -25.19
N ILE A 155 20.89 8.59 -26.46
CA ILE A 155 20.94 7.46 -27.39
C ILE A 155 22.37 7.39 -27.92
N GLY A 156 23.09 6.31 -27.60
CA GLY A 156 24.46 6.11 -28.06
C GLY A 156 24.56 5.83 -29.56
N GLY A 157 23.56 5.16 -30.14
CA GLY A 157 23.48 4.96 -31.58
C GLY A 157 22.16 4.35 -32.04
N THR A 158 21.91 4.45 -33.34
CA THR A 158 20.78 3.80 -34.01
C THR A 158 21.26 3.13 -35.28
N GLN A 159 20.69 1.97 -35.59
CA GLN A 159 21.00 1.21 -36.79
C GLN A 159 19.69 0.83 -37.45
N ILE A 160 19.40 1.43 -38.60
CA ILE A 160 18.20 1.14 -39.36
C ILE A 160 18.55 0.39 -40.64
N ASN A 161 17.80 -0.67 -40.91
CA ASN A 161 17.95 -1.51 -42.10
C ASN A 161 16.62 -1.58 -42.83
N PHE A 162 16.54 -0.97 -44.02
CA PHE A 162 15.36 -1.00 -44.87
C PHE A 162 15.37 -2.19 -45.81
N HIS A 163 14.19 -2.78 -45.99
CA HIS A 163 13.92 -3.89 -46.90
C HIS A 163 12.76 -3.52 -47.83
N GLY A 164 12.80 -4.01 -49.08
CA GLY A 164 11.84 -3.62 -50.12
C GLY A 164 12.17 -2.26 -50.78
N GLY A 165 11.57 -2.00 -51.94
CA GLY A 165 11.70 -0.72 -52.65
C GLY A 165 13.11 -0.34 -53.12
N ALA A 166 13.32 0.95 -53.41
CA ALA A 166 14.60 1.56 -53.74
C ALA A 166 15.48 1.80 -52.49
N ARG A 167 15.78 0.71 -51.76
CA ARG A 167 16.51 0.67 -50.47
C ARG A 167 17.73 1.59 -50.36
N TYR A 168 18.49 1.76 -51.44
CA TYR A 168 19.74 2.52 -51.46
C TYR A 168 19.55 4.03 -51.20
N ARG A 169 18.40 4.62 -51.55
CA ARG A 169 18.15 6.06 -51.33
C ARG A 169 17.74 6.38 -49.89
N MET A 170 17.07 5.45 -49.22
CA MET A 170 16.59 5.62 -47.86
C MET A 170 17.71 5.47 -46.83
N GLN A 171 18.67 4.58 -47.10
CA GLN A 171 19.84 4.38 -46.22
C GLN A 171 20.66 5.67 -46.07
N ASP A 172 20.95 6.35 -47.18
CA ASP A 172 21.72 7.61 -47.18
C ASP A 172 20.98 8.77 -46.49
N GLN A 173 19.66 8.85 -46.66
CA GLN A 173 18.84 9.91 -46.06
C GLN A 173 18.58 9.70 -44.56
N ALA A 174 18.42 8.44 -44.12
CA ALA A 174 18.21 8.11 -42.72
C ALA A 174 19.43 8.47 -41.85
N LEU A 175 20.66 8.26 -42.36
CA LEU A 175 21.91 8.63 -41.69
C LEU A 175 22.00 10.14 -41.36
N HIS A 176 21.40 11.00 -42.20
CA HIS A 176 21.36 12.44 -41.98
C HIS A 176 20.29 12.88 -40.95
N TYR A 177 19.15 12.19 -40.90
CA TYR A 177 18.03 12.53 -40.01
C TYR A 177 18.24 12.03 -38.57
N GLN A 178 18.99 10.95 -38.42
CA GLN A 178 19.34 10.29 -37.15
C GLN A 178 19.95 11.24 -36.10
N LYS A 179 20.53 12.36 -36.54
CA LYS A 179 21.10 13.41 -35.68
C LYS A 179 20.09 14.34 -35.00
N ARG A 180 18.78 14.26 -35.30
CA ARG A 180 17.81 15.29 -34.87
C ARG A 180 16.63 14.87 -33.99
N GLN A 181 16.43 13.59 -33.69
CA GLN A 181 15.26 13.18 -32.90
C GLN A 181 15.64 12.55 -31.55
N SER A 182 15.46 13.35 -30.50
CA SER A 182 15.23 12.93 -29.11
C SER A 182 13.88 12.22 -29.03
N LEU A 183 13.82 10.99 -29.54
CA LEU A 183 12.63 10.13 -29.44
C LEU A 183 12.82 9.16 -28.29
N LEU A 184 12.69 9.66 -27.07
CA LEU A 184 12.33 8.91 -25.85
C LEU A 184 12.21 9.91 -24.70
N LYS A 185 11.32 10.91 -24.82
CA LYS A 185 10.93 11.73 -23.67
C LYS A 185 10.17 10.81 -22.70
N CYS A 186 10.87 10.22 -21.73
CA CYS A 186 10.51 9.88 -20.33
C CYS A 186 9.08 9.48 -19.92
N MET A 187 8.17 9.25 -20.87
CA MET A 187 6.73 9.12 -20.68
C MET A 187 6.36 7.69 -20.31
N PHE A 188 7.20 6.71 -20.68
CA PHE A 188 6.96 5.29 -20.42
C PHE A 188 7.13 4.89 -18.95
N PHE A 189 8.00 5.56 -18.19
CA PHE A 189 8.15 5.25 -16.76
C PHE A 189 6.96 5.74 -15.93
N VAL A 190 6.47 6.96 -16.18
CA VAL A 190 5.47 7.61 -15.30
C VAL A 190 4.11 6.91 -15.34
N HIS A 191 3.72 6.33 -16.48
CA HIS A 191 2.42 5.67 -16.62
C HIS A 191 2.33 4.31 -15.91
N CYS A 192 3.48 3.70 -15.58
CA CYS A 192 3.55 2.38 -14.95
C CYS A 192 3.47 2.45 -13.42
N PHE A 193 3.76 3.62 -12.83
CA PHE A 193 3.92 3.81 -11.40
C PHE A 193 2.74 4.53 -10.71
N HIS A 194 1.54 4.58 -11.32
CA HIS A 194 0.33 4.86 -10.55
C HIS A 194 0.04 3.65 -9.62
N LEU A 195 0.88 3.48 -8.61
CA LEU A 195 0.82 2.41 -7.65
C LEU A 195 -0.36 2.73 -6.71
N CYS A 196 -1.43 1.95 -6.85
CA CYS A 196 -2.59 1.97 -5.97
C CYS A 196 -2.21 1.50 -4.56
N LEU A 197 -1.58 2.35 -3.75
CA LEU A 197 -1.72 2.22 -2.30
C LEU A 197 -3.16 2.60 -1.98
N LEU A 198 -3.99 1.56 -1.79
CA LEU A 198 -5.37 1.72 -1.38
C LEU A 198 -5.38 2.46 -0.03
N VAL A 199 -6.01 3.63 -0.01
CA VAL A 199 -6.19 4.45 1.20
C VAL A 199 -7.01 3.71 2.25
N SER A 200 -7.87 2.79 1.83
CA SER A 200 -8.70 1.99 2.72
C SER A 200 -8.92 0.60 2.13
N PHE A 201 -8.90 -0.43 2.97
CA PHE A 201 -9.25 -1.78 2.55
C PHE A 201 -9.91 -2.59 3.68
N ARG A 202 -10.70 -3.59 3.28
CA ARG A 202 -11.43 -4.45 4.20
C ARG A 202 -10.52 -5.56 4.73
N VAL A 203 -10.36 -5.64 6.05
CA VAL A 203 -9.53 -6.64 6.73
C VAL A 203 -10.35 -7.88 7.08
N THR A 204 -11.59 -7.69 7.55
CA THR A 204 -12.56 -8.78 7.82
C THR A 204 -13.95 -8.39 7.33
N GLN A 205 -14.93 -9.29 7.42
CA GLN A 205 -16.32 -8.95 7.07
C GLN A 205 -16.87 -7.72 7.80
N ASN A 206 -16.37 -7.44 9.01
CA ASN A 206 -16.87 -6.38 9.89
C ASN A 206 -15.88 -5.24 10.10
N LEU A 207 -14.65 -5.35 9.59
CA LEU A 207 -13.55 -4.43 9.90
C LEU A 207 -12.87 -3.92 8.63
N LEU A 208 -12.74 -2.61 8.51
CA LEU A 208 -11.92 -1.91 7.52
C LEU A 208 -10.76 -1.21 8.21
N VAL A 209 -9.71 -0.93 7.44
CA VAL A 209 -8.58 -0.11 7.90
C VAL A 209 -8.33 1.01 6.90
N ASP A 210 -8.20 2.22 7.43
CA ASP A 210 -7.80 3.42 6.70
C ASP A 210 -6.31 3.65 6.93
N ILE A 211 -5.56 3.69 5.84
CA ILE A 211 -4.12 3.96 5.77
C ILE A 211 -3.78 5.11 4.80
N PRO A 212 -4.47 6.28 4.84
CA PRO A 212 -3.95 7.47 4.18
C PRO A 212 -2.61 7.89 4.78
N LEU A 213 -1.73 8.44 3.95
CA LEU A 213 -0.57 9.20 4.39
C LEU A 213 -1.03 10.45 5.15
N LEU A 214 -0.41 10.70 6.30
CA LEU A 214 -0.65 11.90 7.10
C LEU A 214 0.17 13.08 6.60
N VAL A 215 1.36 12.80 6.07
CA VAL A 215 2.30 13.76 5.50
C VAL A 215 2.97 13.16 4.27
N SER A 216 3.56 14.01 3.44
CA SER A 216 4.41 13.54 2.34
C SER A 216 5.56 12.66 2.86
N PRO A 217 6.00 11.65 2.08
CA PRO A 217 7.09 10.76 2.48
C PRO A 217 8.34 11.51 2.93
N ILE A 218 8.93 11.07 4.05
CA ILE A 218 10.17 11.64 4.57
C ILE A 218 11.33 10.86 3.95
N VAL A 219 12.05 11.48 3.02
CA VAL A 219 13.13 10.83 2.27
C VAL A 219 14.48 11.28 2.80
N GLN A 220 15.25 10.34 3.31
CA GLN A 220 16.63 10.52 3.78
C GLN A 220 17.62 9.99 2.74
N SER A 221 18.90 9.95 3.08
CA SER A 221 19.94 9.47 2.15
C SER A 221 19.94 7.95 1.93
N SER A 222 19.44 7.16 2.90
CA SER A 222 19.47 5.69 2.88
C SER A 222 18.10 5.03 3.08
N ASP A 223 17.06 5.83 3.33
CA ASP A 223 15.72 5.34 3.60
C ASP A 223 14.63 6.36 3.23
N MET A 224 13.39 5.84 3.20
CA MET A 224 12.16 6.60 3.09
C MET A 224 11.18 6.13 4.15
N GLU A 225 10.70 7.07 4.97
CA GLU A 225 9.66 6.87 5.98
C GLU A 225 8.29 7.32 5.45
N LEU A 226 7.27 6.51 5.73
CA LEU A 226 5.87 6.71 5.38
C LEU A 226 5.04 6.66 6.66
N ASP A 227 4.36 7.78 6.95
CA ASP A 227 3.51 7.95 8.11
C ASP A 227 2.04 7.83 7.72
N PHE A 228 1.39 6.76 8.17
CA PHE A 228 -0.01 6.45 7.86
C PHE A 228 -0.92 6.61 9.07
N LYS A 229 -2.18 6.99 8.81
CA LYS A 229 -3.23 7.06 9.83
C LYS A 229 -3.43 5.73 10.55
N GLY A 230 -3.52 4.62 9.81
CA GLY A 230 -3.52 3.26 10.36
C GLY A 230 -4.69 2.98 11.31
N GLU A 231 -5.89 3.43 10.97
CA GLU A 231 -7.04 3.41 11.86
C GLU A 231 -8.10 2.42 11.39
N PHE A 232 -8.68 1.66 12.33
CA PHE A 232 -9.67 0.65 12.01
C PHE A 232 -11.09 1.10 12.33
N TYR A 233 -12.01 0.73 11.46
CA TYR A 233 -13.43 1.07 11.59
C TYR A 233 -14.33 -0.13 11.34
N SER A 234 -15.54 -0.06 11.92
CA SER A 234 -16.58 -1.02 11.61
C SER A 234 -17.17 -0.72 10.24
N VAL A 235 -17.29 -1.76 9.41
CA VAL A 235 -17.86 -1.65 8.05
C VAL A 235 -19.27 -1.06 8.05
N ASN A 236 -20.06 -1.34 9.09
CA ASN A 236 -21.45 -0.90 9.17
C ASN A 236 -21.63 0.39 9.97
N HIS A 237 -20.64 0.77 10.79
CA HIS A 237 -20.74 1.89 11.72
C HIS A 237 -19.39 2.62 11.80
N HIS A 238 -19.16 3.52 10.86
CA HIS A 238 -17.97 4.35 10.86
C HIS A 238 -18.04 5.33 12.05
N THR A 239 -17.24 5.09 13.08
CA THR A 239 -17.20 5.91 14.30
C THR A 239 -15.75 6.12 14.70
N GLU A 240 -15.39 7.39 14.90
CA GLU A 240 -14.07 7.76 15.39
C GLU A 240 -13.90 7.28 16.86
N PRO A 241 -12.73 6.74 17.21
CA PRO A 241 -12.38 6.37 18.57
C PRO A 241 -12.23 7.62 19.44
N PRO A 242 -12.60 7.55 20.73
CA PRO A 242 -12.47 8.67 21.67
C PRO A 242 -11.03 8.85 22.19
N PHE A 243 -10.02 8.44 21.42
CA PHE A 243 -8.60 8.49 21.76
C PHE A 243 -7.78 8.72 20.49
N SER A 244 -6.58 9.27 20.62
CA SER A 244 -5.69 9.61 19.50
C SER A 244 -4.44 8.74 19.50
N ALA A 245 -3.76 8.68 18.35
CA ALA A 245 -2.41 8.17 18.27
C ALA A 245 -1.46 9.00 19.14
N GLY A 246 -0.40 8.34 19.60
CA GLY A 246 0.74 8.98 20.24
C GLY A 246 2.00 8.72 19.42
N PRO A 247 3.05 9.53 19.62
CA PRO A 247 4.26 9.41 18.84
C PRO A 247 4.94 8.08 19.14
N PHE A 248 5.50 7.45 18.11
CA PHE A 248 6.38 6.31 18.29
C PHE A 248 7.49 6.32 17.25
N GLU A 249 8.64 5.78 17.66
CA GLU A 249 9.79 5.58 16.78
C GLU A 249 9.80 4.14 16.29
N LEU A 250 10.08 3.97 15.00
CA LEU A 250 10.29 2.67 14.42
C LEU A 250 11.80 2.41 14.38
N PRO A 251 12.35 1.56 15.25
CA PRO A 251 13.76 1.20 15.15
C PRO A 251 14.00 0.57 13.78
N GLN A 252 15.02 1.04 13.08
CA GLN A 252 15.39 0.51 11.78
C GLN A 252 16.44 -0.59 11.96
N PRO A 253 16.07 -1.88 11.97
CA PRO A 253 17.06 -2.94 12.04
C PRO A 253 17.87 -2.99 10.75
N ALA A 254 19.20 -2.93 10.87
CA ALA A 254 20.11 -3.05 9.74
C ALA A 254 19.87 -4.37 8.99
N GLY A 255 19.88 -4.32 7.66
CA GLY A 255 19.81 -5.51 6.80
C GLY A 255 18.40 -5.93 6.35
N PHE A 256 17.35 -5.25 6.80
CA PHE A 256 15.98 -5.47 6.32
C PHE A 256 15.62 -4.53 5.16
N MET A 257 14.70 -4.96 4.29
CA MET A 257 14.23 -4.17 3.14
C MET A 257 13.13 -3.19 3.52
N LEU A 258 12.25 -3.61 4.43
CA LEU A 258 11.08 -2.87 4.88
C LEU A 258 10.93 -3.12 6.38
N ALA A 259 10.74 -2.05 7.14
CA ALA A 259 10.27 -2.11 8.52
C ALA A 259 8.85 -1.54 8.58
N VAL A 260 7.96 -2.16 9.35
CA VAL A 260 6.61 -1.66 9.59
C VAL A 260 6.36 -1.64 11.09
N GLY A 261 5.90 -0.50 11.59
CA GLY A 261 5.52 -0.27 12.97
C GLY A 261 4.01 -0.06 13.10
N LEU A 262 3.42 -0.68 14.11
CA LEU A 262 2.00 -0.54 14.44
C LEU A 262 1.88 0.03 15.86
N SER A 263 1.19 1.15 15.98
CA SER A 263 0.96 1.80 17.27
C SER A 263 -0.06 1.06 18.14
N GLU A 264 -0.06 1.34 19.45
CA GLU A 264 -1.15 0.94 20.34
C GLU A 264 -2.50 1.46 19.83
N PHE A 265 -2.52 2.68 19.29
CA PHE A 265 -3.72 3.31 18.74
C PHE A 265 -4.36 2.50 17.62
N SER A 266 -3.58 2.01 16.66
CA SER A 266 -4.09 1.18 15.56
C SER A 266 -4.73 -0.11 16.06
N ILE A 267 -4.10 -0.78 17.04
CA ILE A 267 -4.69 -2.00 17.62
C ILE A 267 -5.95 -1.66 18.41
N ASN A 268 -5.95 -0.56 19.17
CA ASN A 268 -7.06 -0.13 20.01
C ASN A 268 -8.27 0.35 19.19
N SER A 269 -8.05 1.00 18.05
CA SER A 269 -9.14 1.38 17.12
C SER A 269 -9.83 0.15 16.55
N ALA A 270 -9.11 -0.96 16.30
CA ALA A 270 -9.74 -2.21 15.88
C ALA A 270 -10.66 -2.78 16.97
N PHE A 271 -10.22 -2.78 18.23
CA PHE A 271 -11.06 -3.19 19.35
C PHE A 271 -12.25 -2.26 19.57
N TYR A 272 -12.06 -0.94 19.39
CA TYR A 272 -13.14 0.03 19.43
C TYR A 272 -14.19 -0.24 18.36
N ALA A 273 -13.78 -0.49 17.11
CA ALA A 273 -14.70 -0.83 16.02
C ALA A 273 -15.56 -2.06 16.32
N TYR A 274 -14.97 -3.12 16.90
CA TYR A 274 -15.75 -4.29 17.33
C TYR A 274 -16.68 -3.98 18.51
N PHE A 275 -16.22 -3.16 19.46
CA PHE A 275 -16.99 -2.76 20.64
C PHE A 275 -18.19 -1.89 20.27
N SER A 276 -17.98 -0.82 19.50
CA SER A 276 -19.01 0.13 19.07
C SER A 276 -20.05 -0.52 18.18
N ALA A 277 -19.65 -1.53 17.38
CA ALA A 277 -20.57 -2.35 16.59
C ALA A 277 -21.35 -3.40 17.42
N GLY A 278 -21.09 -3.52 18.73
CA GLY A 278 -21.75 -4.49 19.60
C GLY A 278 -21.43 -5.95 19.29
N LEU A 279 -20.27 -6.21 18.68
CA LEU A 279 -19.82 -7.54 18.26
C LEU A 279 -19.08 -8.31 19.35
N LEU A 280 -18.59 -7.63 20.40
CA LEU A 280 -17.88 -8.22 21.54
C LEU A 280 -18.84 -8.79 22.60
N LYS A 281 -19.69 -9.73 22.19
CA LYS A 281 -20.62 -10.45 23.06
C LYS A 281 -20.78 -11.91 22.62
N VAL A 282 -20.96 -12.80 23.57
CA VAL A 282 -21.19 -14.23 23.31
C VAL A 282 -22.16 -14.81 24.33
N ASN A 283 -23.04 -15.67 23.85
CA ASN A 283 -23.95 -16.45 24.66
C ASN A 283 -23.37 -17.85 24.85
N ILE A 284 -23.08 -18.22 26.10
CA ILE A 284 -22.56 -19.54 26.48
C ILE A 284 -23.71 -20.38 27.01
N THR A 285 -23.94 -21.52 26.37
CA THR A 285 -24.98 -22.50 26.72
C THR A 285 -24.35 -23.82 27.16
N ASP A 286 -25.12 -24.67 27.86
CA ASP A 286 -24.62 -25.94 28.40
C ASP A 286 -24.03 -26.88 27.33
N ASN A 287 -24.57 -26.87 26.11
CA ASN A 287 -24.06 -27.68 24.99
C ASN A 287 -22.64 -27.27 24.53
N MET A 288 -22.16 -26.06 24.86
CA MET A 288 -20.80 -25.60 24.56
C MET A 288 -19.78 -26.10 25.59
N ILE A 289 -20.25 -26.61 26.74
CA ILE A 289 -19.39 -27.15 27.78
C ILE A 289 -19.01 -28.60 27.42
N PRO A 290 -17.71 -28.96 27.38
CA PRO A 290 -17.29 -30.33 27.08
C PRO A 290 -17.93 -31.36 28.02
N LYS A 291 -18.32 -32.52 27.47
CA LYS A 291 -19.07 -33.56 28.22
C LYS A 291 -18.31 -34.11 29.43
N PHE A 292 -16.98 -34.07 29.41
CA PHE A 292 -16.13 -34.52 30.51
C PHE A 292 -16.01 -33.49 31.65
N SER A 293 -16.50 -32.25 31.46
CA SER A 293 -16.47 -31.24 32.51
C SER A 293 -17.32 -31.68 33.69
N PRO A 294 -16.81 -31.65 34.93
CA PRO A 294 -17.58 -32.02 36.12
C PRO A 294 -18.67 -30.98 36.44
N ILE A 295 -18.55 -29.77 35.90
CA ILE A 295 -19.51 -28.67 36.07
C ILE A 295 -20.28 -28.50 34.78
N ARG A 296 -21.61 -28.50 34.89
CA ARG A 296 -22.57 -28.24 33.81
C ARG A 296 -23.24 -26.88 34.01
N LEU A 297 -23.72 -26.28 32.94
CA LEU A 297 -24.39 -24.99 32.97
C LEU A 297 -25.90 -25.18 33.22
N ASN A 298 -26.22 -25.64 34.43
CA ASN A 298 -27.59 -25.79 34.93
C ASN A 298 -27.65 -25.47 36.44
N THR A 299 -28.84 -25.16 36.93
CA THR A 299 -29.05 -24.69 38.31
C THR A 299 -28.71 -25.74 39.37
N THR A 300 -28.85 -27.03 39.05
CA THR A 300 -28.48 -28.14 39.95
C THR A 300 -26.96 -28.20 40.15
N SER A 301 -26.19 -28.20 39.06
CA SER A 301 -24.73 -28.25 39.09
C SER A 301 -24.14 -26.97 39.68
N PHE A 302 -24.73 -25.80 39.40
CA PHE A 302 -24.32 -24.53 40.00
C PHE A 302 -24.69 -24.40 41.48
N GLY A 303 -25.52 -25.29 42.01
CA GLY A 303 -25.87 -25.36 43.43
C GLY A 303 -24.65 -25.54 44.34
N ILE A 304 -23.54 -26.08 43.82
CA ILE A 304 -22.25 -26.17 44.52
C ILE A 304 -21.71 -24.78 44.89
N PHE A 305 -21.90 -23.80 44.01
CA PHE A 305 -21.45 -22.41 44.22
C PHE A 305 -22.53 -21.55 44.87
N ILE A 306 -23.79 -21.74 44.48
CA ILE A 306 -24.93 -20.94 44.96
C ILE A 306 -26.06 -21.88 45.38
N PRO A 307 -26.09 -22.33 46.65
CA PRO A 307 -27.04 -23.35 47.14
C PRO A 307 -28.52 -23.00 47.01
N GLN A 308 -28.86 -21.72 46.80
CA GLN A 308 -30.25 -21.27 46.63
C GLN A 308 -30.77 -21.49 45.19
N LEU A 309 -29.90 -21.58 44.19
CA LEU A 309 -30.30 -21.79 42.79
C LEU A 309 -31.15 -23.05 42.58
N PRO A 310 -30.73 -24.25 43.01
CA PRO A 310 -31.54 -25.45 42.81
C PRO A 310 -32.84 -25.46 43.61
N LYS A 311 -32.93 -24.66 44.70
CA LYS A 311 -34.16 -24.55 45.50
C LYS A 311 -35.21 -23.66 44.84
N MET A 312 -34.78 -22.54 44.25
CA MET A 312 -35.68 -21.58 43.61
C MET A 312 -36.00 -21.97 42.16
N PHE A 313 -35.04 -22.56 41.47
CA PHE A 313 -35.11 -22.87 40.03
C PHE A 313 -34.64 -24.32 39.81
N PRO A 314 -35.42 -25.34 40.21
CA PRO A 314 -34.96 -26.72 40.20
C PRO A 314 -34.74 -27.26 38.79
N ASN A 315 -33.54 -27.80 38.53
CA ASN A 315 -33.18 -28.53 37.31
C ASN A 315 -33.41 -27.76 35.99
N LEU A 316 -33.15 -26.45 35.98
CA LEU A 316 -33.23 -25.62 34.77
C LEU A 316 -31.86 -25.40 34.14
N LEU A 317 -31.83 -25.35 32.80
CA LEU A 317 -30.63 -24.96 32.06
C LEU A 317 -30.31 -23.48 32.30
N MET A 318 -29.02 -23.16 32.27
CA MET A 318 -28.53 -21.79 32.40
C MET A 318 -27.94 -21.29 31.09
N LEU A 319 -27.99 -19.96 30.93
CA LEU A 319 -27.36 -19.21 29.85
C LEU A 319 -26.44 -18.15 30.49
N LEU A 320 -25.18 -18.09 30.07
CA LEU A 320 -24.29 -16.99 30.43
C LEU A 320 -24.11 -16.07 29.23
N GLN A 321 -24.58 -14.84 29.34
CA GLN A 321 -24.31 -13.81 28.36
C GLN A 321 -23.07 -13.02 28.78
N LEU A 322 -21.95 -13.28 28.11
CA LEU A 322 -20.70 -12.56 28.29
C LEU A 322 -20.63 -11.41 27.30
N TYR A 323 -20.27 -10.22 27.77
CA TYR A 323 -20.10 -9.03 26.92
C TYR A 323 -19.10 -8.07 27.52
N THR A 324 -18.43 -7.29 26.68
CA THR A 324 -17.52 -6.21 27.12
C THR A 324 -18.32 -4.99 27.59
N THR A 325 -17.92 -4.37 28.69
CA THR A 325 -18.54 -3.15 29.22
C THR A 325 -17.86 -1.88 28.70
N ASN A 326 -16.58 -1.96 28.39
CA ASN A 326 -15.76 -0.91 27.81
C ASN A 326 -14.96 -1.47 26.62
N THR A 327 -14.41 -0.58 25.80
CA THR A 327 -13.46 -0.92 24.74
C THR A 327 -12.25 -1.67 25.31
N PRO A 328 -11.90 -2.86 24.79
CA PRO A 328 -10.64 -3.51 25.12
C PRO A 328 -9.44 -2.65 24.74
N MET A 329 -8.45 -2.55 25.63
CA MET A 329 -7.26 -1.72 25.42
C MET A 329 -5.99 -2.55 25.47
N THR A 330 -5.14 -2.35 24.47
CA THR A 330 -3.83 -2.95 24.30
C THR A 330 -2.76 -1.97 24.74
N SER A 331 -1.76 -2.48 25.47
CA SER A 331 -0.51 -1.79 25.70
C SER A 331 0.67 -2.61 25.17
N LEU A 332 1.56 -1.94 24.46
CA LEU A 332 2.78 -2.46 23.86
C LEU A 332 3.97 -2.07 24.73
N ARG A 333 4.71 -3.06 25.21
CA ARG A 333 6.00 -2.90 25.89
C ARG A 333 7.05 -3.76 25.18
N SER A 334 8.32 -3.48 25.44
CA SER A 334 9.41 -4.35 24.99
C SER A 334 9.12 -5.81 25.41
N ASP A 335 9.02 -6.69 24.41
CA ASP A 335 8.74 -8.13 24.53
C ASP A 335 7.38 -8.56 25.08
N ASN A 336 6.46 -7.65 25.37
CA ASN A 336 5.14 -8.01 25.88
C ASN A 336 4.03 -7.11 25.33
N VAL A 337 2.97 -7.75 24.86
CA VAL A 337 1.72 -7.09 24.46
C VAL A 337 0.66 -7.46 25.47
N THR A 338 0.15 -6.49 26.23
CA THR A 338 -0.91 -6.74 27.22
C THR A 338 -2.25 -6.26 26.70
N LEU A 339 -3.26 -7.14 26.67
CA LEU A 339 -4.65 -6.79 26.34
C LEU A 339 -5.48 -6.78 27.63
N SER A 340 -6.10 -5.65 27.93
CA SER A 340 -7.01 -5.48 29.07
C SER A 340 -8.45 -5.45 28.58
N VAL A 341 -9.27 -6.34 29.14
CA VAL A 341 -10.69 -6.50 28.80
C VAL A 341 -11.53 -6.32 30.05
N SER A 342 -12.39 -5.30 30.06
CA SER A 342 -13.44 -5.14 31.07
C SER A 342 -14.76 -5.63 30.49
N GLY A 343 -15.41 -6.55 31.21
CA GLY A 343 -16.66 -7.15 30.76
C GLY A 343 -17.53 -7.61 31.92
N SER A 344 -18.72 -8.07 31.56
CA SER A 344 -19.67 -8.64 32.50
C SER A 344 -20.25 -9.93 31.93
N SER A 345 -20.57 -10.86 32.82
CA SER A 345 -21.36 -12.04 32.52
C SER A 345 -22.68 -11.96 33.26
N LYS A 346 -23.80 -11.92 32.52
CA LYS A 346 -25.14 -12.07 33.09
C LYS A 346 -25.57 -13.53 33.00
N ALA A 347 -25.92 -14.12 34.13
CA ALA A 347 -26.45 -15.46 34.20
C ALA A 347 -27.97 -15.43 34.22
N TYR A 348 -28.58 -16.30 33.41
CA TYR A 348 -30.01 -16.52 33.35
C TYR A 348 -30.32 -18.00 33.55
N CYS A 349 -31.48 -18.33 34.11
CA CYS A 349 -32.10 -19.64 33.90
C CYS A 349 -33.12 -19.56 32.77
N ILE A 350 -33.22 -20.65 32.02
CA ILE A 350 -34.16 -20.82 30.92
C ILE A 350 -35.40 -21.52 31.48
N GLN A 351 -36.51 -20.80 31.55
CA GLN A 351 -37.79 -21.34 32.02
C GLN A 351 -38.39 -22.31 30.99
N PRO A 352 -39.34 -23.19 31.37
CA PRO A 352 -40.00 -24.11 30.43
C PRO A 352 -40.70 -23.43 29.25
N ASN A 353 -41.10 -22.17 29.40
CA ASN A 353 -41.69 -21.32 28.35
C ASN A 353 -40.64 -20.54 27.53
N ASN A 354 -39.35 -20.89 27.64
CA ASN A 354 -38.21 -20.20 27.04
C ASN A 354 -37.95 -18.76 27.50
N THR A 355 -38.62 -18.29 28.57
CA THR A 355 -38.29 -16.98 29.15
C THR A 355 -36.99 -17.04 29.95
N LEU A 356 -36.18 -15.99 29.83
CA LEU A 356 -34.92 -15.86 30.55
C LEU A 356 -35.16 -15.13 31.87
N THR A 357 -35.01 -15.84 32.98
CA THR A 357 -35.07 -15.21 34.31
C THR A 357 -33.65 -14.89 34.77
N PRO A 358 -33.32 -13.61 35.06
CA PRO A 358 -31.98 -13.23 35.50
C PRO A 358 -31.68 -13.81 36.89
N LEU A 359 -30.47 -14.32 37.06
CA LEU A 359 -30.01 -14.94 38.31
C LEU A 359 -29.00 -14.06 39.04
N PHE A 360 -27.88 -13.76 38.37
CA PHE A 360 -26.79 -12.96 38.93
C PHE A 360 -25.96 -12.32 37.81
N ARG A 361 -25.12 -11.36 38.19
CA ARG A 361 -24.16 -10.70 37.31
C ARG A 361 -22.77 -10.79 37.93
N LEU A 362 -21.78 -11.11 37.09
CA LEU A 362 -20.37 -11.08 37.46
C LEU A 362 -19.69 -10.02 36.61
N ASP A 363 -19.04 -9.06 37.26
CA ASP A 363 -18.17 -8.09 36.59
C ASP A 363 -16.73 -8.59 36.65
N MET A 364 -16.04 -8.53 35.52
CA MET A 364 -14.72 -9.14 35.33
C MET A 364 -13.79 -8.15 34.65
N ASN A 365 -12.59 -8.04 35.20
CA ASN A 365 -11.46 -7.39 34.54
C ASN A 365 -10.43 -8.47 34.25
N ILE A 366 -10.20 -8.71 32.97
CA ILE A 366 -9.35 -9.78 32.47
C ILE A 366 -8.16 -9.15 31.77
N SER A 367 -6.97 -9.64 32.09
CA SER A 367 -5.74 -9.24 31.40
C SER A 367 -5.16 -10.44 30.68
N PHE A 368 -4.72 -10.22 29.44
CA PHE A 368 -4.04 -11.23 28.63
C PHE A 368 -2.66 -10.73 28.25
N SER A 369 -1.67 -11.62 28.22
CA SER A 369 -0.40 -11.40 27.52
C SER A 369 -0.48 -12.00 26.13
N SER A 370 0.03 -11.28 25.14
CA SER A 370 -0.02 -11.65 23.74
C SER A 370 1.38 -11.64 23.12
N LYS A 371 1.60 -12.57 22.19
CA LYS A 371 2.76 -12.58 21.31
C LYS A 371 2.29 -12.37 19.88
N LEU A 372 2.82 -11.35 19.22
CA LEU A 372 2.54 -11.04 17.83
C LEU A 372 3.59 -11.69 16.93
N PHE A 373 3.17 -12.19 15.77
CA PHE A 373 4.04 -12.77 14.76
C PHE A 373 3.43 -12.63 13.37
N ILE A 374 4.27 -12.67 12.34
CA ILE A 374 3.83 -12.64 10.94
C ILE A 374 3.82 -14.06 10.39
N SER A 375 2.73 -14.45 9.76
CA SER A 375 2.56 -15.76 9.12
C SER A 375 1.52 -15.63 8.00
N GLU A 376 1.80 -16.20 6.83
CA GLU A 376 0.92 -16.11 5.65
C GLU A 376 0.57 -14.65 5.30
N GLU A 377 1.59 -13.78 5.33
CA GLU A 377 1.46 -12.35 5.02
C GLU A 377 0.49 -11.58 5.93
N LYS A 378 0.15 -12.16 7.10
CA LYS A 378 -0.77 -11.57 8.08
C LYS A 378 -0.11 -11.43 9.43
N LEU A 379 -0.46 -10.35 10.13
CA LEU A 379 -0.18 -10.20 11.55
C LEU A 379 -1.12 -11.11 12.35
N LYS A 380 -0.55 -12.05 13.09
CA LYS A 380 -1.27 -12.99 13.97
C LYS A 380 -0.85 -12.74 15.42
N GLY A 381 -1.73 -13.10 16.35
CA GLY A 381 -1.50 -12.97 17.78
C GLY A 381 -1.84 -14.26 18.52
N LEU A 382 -0.97 -14.67 19.44
CA LEU A 382 -1.24 -15.73 20.40
C LEU A 382 -1.51 -15.11 21.76
N VAL A 383 -2.70 -15.34 22.30
CA VAL A 383 -3.19 -14.69 23.52
C VAL A 383 -3.21 -15.70 24.67
N VAL A 384 -2.64 -15.33 25.81
CA VAL A 384 -2.58 -16.13 27.04
C VAL A 384 -3.18 -15.32 28.18
N LEU A 385 -4.11 -15.94 28.91
CA LEU A 385 -4.69 -15.33 30.10
C LEU A 385 -3.62 -15.14 31.17
N ASN A 386 -3.51 -13.92 31.70
CA ASN A 386 -2.62 -13.65 32.83
C ASN A 386 -3.21 -14.31 34.08
N LYS A 387 -2.35 -15.01 34.84
CA LYS A 387 -2.73 -15.71 36.06
C LYS A 387 -2.82 -14.77 37.25
#